data_AF-A0A6I2L888-F1
#
_entry.id   AF-A0A6I2L888-F1
#
_cell.length_a   1.000
_cell.length_b   1.000
_cell.length_c   1.000
_cell.angle_alpha   90.00
_cell.angle_beta   90.00
_cell.angle_gamma   90.00
#
_symmetry.space_group_name_H-M   'P 1'
#
loop_
_entity.id
_entity.type
_entity.pdbx_description
1 polymer ?
#
loop_
_entity_poly.entity_id
_entity_poly.type
_entity_poly.pdbx_seq_one_letter_code
_entity_poly.pdbx_strand_id
1 'polypeptide(L)'
;MKRLRALALGCWLAFAAAGAAQASSGGFCDRTHDLSAAEQDRLLRFAAVLREELGGSADSVTLVSRSGLDLSRFHIRYSHAALAWRSEQGVWAARQLYYSCDERRPRIYDQGLAGFAMGTDDPALGYLSIVKLPPQAVLALRPALLDSSRALHLLGAQYSANAYAYGLRYQNCNQWLVEMLAAGWGDLADGADLRERAQAWLRTADYAPQPVEVGSRFLMLASHFVPLLHLDDHPDADRAALRLQISLPSTLEEFVRARFPQSERVEVCHDDKQIVIHRGWTPVADGCVPADGDRVVSLSD
;
A
#
# COMPACT_ATOMS: atom_id res chain seq x y z
N MET A 1 18.92 62.96 51.54
CA MET A 1 20.12 62.38 52.18
C MET A 1 19.79 60.98 52.68
N LYS A 2 20.48 59.95 52.14
CA LYS A 2 20.97 58.72 52.81
C LYS A 2 19.92 57.87 53.60
N ARG A 3 19.68 56.57 53.37
CA ARG A 3 20.58 55.46 53.00
C ARG A 3 19.83 54.26 52.41
N LEU A 4 20.57 53.49 51.61
CA LEU A 4 20.31 52.14 51.12
C LEU A 4 20.05 51.13 52.25
N ARG A 5 19.26 50.09 51.96
CA ARG A 5 19.63 48.69 52.25
C ARG A 5 19.21 47.79 51.09
N ALA A 6 20.22 47.21 50.45
CA ALA A 6 20.12 46.11 49.51
C ALA A 6 19.84 44.82 50.26
N LEU A 7 19.02 43.94 49.67
CA LEU A 7 19.03 42.52 49.93
C LEU A 7 18.83 41.83 48.57
N ALA A 8 19.96 41.39 48.00
CA ALA A 8 20.00 40.41 46.94
C ALA A 8 19.95 39.03 47.60
N LEU A 9 18.95 38.22 47.23
CA LEU A 9 19.04 36.77 47.30
C LEU A 9 18.39 36.23 46.03
N GLY A 10 19.20 35.56 45.22
CA GLY A 10 18.79 34.97 43.96
C GLY A 10 17.95 33.72 44.16
N CYS A 11 17.05 33.49 43.21
CA CYS A 11 16.64 32.16 42.80
C CYS A 11 16.78 32.07 41.28
N TRP A 12 17.96 31.58 40.88
CA TRP A 12 18.13 30.85 39.63
C TRP A 12 17.40 29.50 39.74
N LEU A 13 17.01 28.95 38.58
CA LEU A 13 16.46 27.61 38.32
C LEU A 13 14.93 27.49 38.57
N ALA A 14 14.10 26.98 37.67
CA ALA A 14 14.37 26.13 36.52
C ALA A 14 13.40 26.47 35.38
N PHE A 15 13.93 26.67 34.17
CA PHE A 15 13.23 26.28 32.96
C PHE A 15 13.05 24.76 33.06
N ALA A 16 11.95 24.33 33.67
CA ALA A 16 11.49 22.97 33.53
C ALA A 16 11.32 22.76 32.04
N ALA A 17 12.13 21.86 31.49
CA ALA A 17 12.07 21.41 30.12
C ALA A 17 10.60 21.14 29.81
N ALA A 18 10.00 22.01 28.99
CA ALA A 18 8.86 21.63 28.20
C ALA A 18 9.38 20.47 27.36
N GLY A 19 9.17 19.25 27.87
CA GLY A 19 9.39 18.04 27.11
C GLY A 19 8.67 18.29 25.81
N ALA A 20 9.43 18.32 24.72
CA ALA A 20 8.86 18.23 23.40
C ALA A 20 8.02 16.95 23.44
N ALA A 21 6.71 17.11 23.62
CA ALA A 21 5.77 16.13 23.13
C ALA A 21 5.98 16.18 21.62
N GLN A 22 6.98 15.44 21.16
CA GLN A 22 7.01 14.97 19.80
C GLN A 22 5.71 14.19 19.70
N ALA A 23 4.70 14.80 19.08
CA ALA A 23 3.61 14.06 18.49
C ALA A 23 4.29 13.20 17.42
N SER A 24 4.77 12.04 17.86
CA SER A 24 5.41 11.08 17.00
C SER A 24 4.37 10.67 15.96
N SER A 25 4.84 10.33 14.78
CA SER A 25 4.15 9.52 13.79
C SER A 25 3.72 8.13 14.33
N GLY A 26 3.54 7.98 15.65
CA GLY A 26 3.61 6.72 16.37
C GLY A 26 2.52 5.73 16.01
N GLY A 27 1.33 6.19 15.62
CA GLY A 27 0.29 5.24 15.16
C GLY A 27 0.61 4.55 13.84
N PHE A 28 1.31 5.19 12.90
CA PHE A 28 1.64 4.59 11.59
C PHE A 28 3.03 3.93 11.60
N CYS A 29 4.00 4.56 12.29
CA CYS A 29 5.38 4.13 12.30
C CYS A 29 5.78 3.24 13.49
N ASP A 30 5.06 3.25 14.61
CA ASP A 30 5.37 2.39 15.79
C ASP A 30 4.60 1.06 15.76
N ARG A 31 4.03 0.66 14.63
CA ARG A 31 3.33 -0.63 14.45
C ARG A 31 4.32 -1.76 14.17
N THR A 32 5.10 -2.14 15.16
CA THR A 32 5.77 -3.45 15.19
C THR A 32 5.02 -4.36 16.16
N HIS A 33 4.32 -5.35 15.63
CA HIS A 33 3.70 -6.40 16.44
C HIS A 33 4.78 -7.44 16.79
N ASP A 34 4.98 -7.68 18.09
CA ASP A 34 5.78 -8.82 18.53
C ASP A 34 4.99 -10.10 18.24
N LEU A 35 5.32 -10.76 17.14
CA LEU A 35 4.67 -12.00 16.71
C LEU A 35 5.10 -13.17 17.60
N SER A 36 4.14 -13.91 18.14
CA SER A 36 4.37 -15.21 18.75
C SER A 36 4.90 -16.24 17.75
N ALA A 37 5.52 -17.32 18.24
CA ALA A 37 6.01 -18.38 17.37
C ALA A 37 4.89 -19.01 16.51
N ALA A 38 3.68 -19.15 17.05
CA ALA A 38 2.53 -19.66 16.32
C ALA A 38 2.07 -18.71 15.21
N GLU A 39 2.06 -17.40 15.47
CA GLU A 39 1.76 -16.38 14.46
C GLU A 39 2.83 -16.35 13.35
N GLN A 40 4.11 -16.42 13.72
CA GLN A 40 5.20 -16.48 12.75
C GLN A 40 5.11 -17.72 11.87
N ASP A 41 4.90 -18.89 12.46
CA ASP A 41 4.71 -20.14 11.71
C ASP A 41 3.52 -20.05 10.75
N ARG A 42 2.35 -19.59 11.23
CA ARG A 42 1.19 -19.35 10.37
C ARG A 42 1.50 -18.42 9.21
N LEU A 43 2.13 -17.26 9.45
CA LEU A 43 2.45 -16.30 8.39
C LEU A 43 3.49 -16.85 7.40
N LEU A 44 4.43 -17.69 7.85
CA LEU A 44 5.36 -18.39 6.97
C LEU A 44 4.66 -19.44 6.10
N ARG A 45 3.73 -20.23 6.66
CA ARG A 45 2.88 -21.16 5.90
C ARG A 45 2.00 -20.40 4.89
N PHE A 46 1.44 -19.26 5.29
CA PHE A 46 0.67 -18.37 4.41
C PHE A 46 1.50 -17.81 3.26
N ALA A 47 2.73 -17.36 3.54
CA ALA A 47 3.68 -16.94 2.51
C ALA A 47 4.07 -18.07 1.55
N ALA A 48 4.14 -19.31 2.03
CA ALA A 48 4.39 -20.48 1.19
C ALA A 48 3.23 -20.74 0.23
N VAL A 49 1.98 -20.60 0.68
CA VAL A 49 0.78 -20.67 -0.16
C VAL A 49 0.77 -19.53 -1.19
N LEU A 50 1.06 -18.28 -0.78
CA LEU A 50 1.20 -17.16 -1.72
C LEU A 50 2.21 -17.49 -2.85
N ARG A 51 3.37 -18.03 -2.49
CA ARG A 51 4.40 -18.43 -3.46
C ARG A 51 3.93 -19.56 -4.38
N GLU A 52 3.22 -20.55 -3.86
CA GLU A 52 2.61 -21.63 -4.64
C GLU A 52 1.61 -21.08 -5.65
N GLU A 53 0.71 -20.21 -5.19
CA GLU A 53 -0.37 -19.64 -6.01
C GLU A 53 0.16 -18.68 -7.07
N LEU A 54 1.24 -17.94 -6.80
CA LEU A 54 1.94 -17.15 -7.82
C LEU A 54 2.42 -18.01 -8.98
N GLY A 55 2.98 -19.21 -8.69
CA GLY A 55 3.38 -20.19 -9.69
C GLY A 55 4.26 -19.59 -10.80
N GLY A 56 3.98 -19.92 -12.06
CA GLY A 56 4.48 -19.16 -13.21
C GLY A 56 5.85 -19.59 -13.78
N SER A 57 6.03 -19.29 -15.07
CA SER A 57 7.29 -19.49 -15.79
C SER A 57 8.36 -18.49 -15.35
N ALA A 58 9.57 -18.63 -15.90
CA ALA A 58 10.48 -17.50 -15.97
C ALA A 58 9.74 -16.28 -16.54
N ASP A 59 10.12 -15.10 -16.07
CA ASP A 59 9.57 -13.81 -16.49
C ASP A 59 8.17 -13.41 -15.99
N SER A 60 7.56 -14.20 -15.12
CA SER A 60 6.24 -13.88 -14.55
C SER A 60 6.24 -12.54 -13.80
N VAL A 61 5.17 -11.75 -14.01
CA VAL A 61 4.83 -10.55 -13.23
C VAL A 61 3.36 -10.64 -12.84
N THR A 62 3.08 -10.34 -11.57
CA THR A 62 1.77 -10.47 -10.95
C THR A 62 1.49 -9.27 -10.08
N LEU A 63 0.28 -8.72 -10.15
CA LEU A 63 -0.18 -7.75 -9.15
C LEU A 63 -0.57 -8.52 -7.89
N VAL A 64 -0.01 -8.14 -6.75
CA VAL A 64 -0.37 -8.72 -5.44
C VAL A 64 -0.82 -7.62 -4.50
N SER A 65 -1.87 -7.88 -3.72
CA SER A 65 -2.40 -6.93 -2.74
C SER A 65 -2.55 -7.57 -1.38
N ARG A 66 -2.49 -6.77 -0.31
CA ARG A 66 -2.62 -7.23 1.08
C ARG A 66 -3.47 -6.29 1.94
N SER A 67 -4.06 -6.85 2.98
CA SER A 67 -4.67 -6.10 4.09
C SER A 67 -3.58 -5.58 5.04
N GLY A 68 -2.85 -4.54 4.64
CA GLY A 68 -1.73 -4.00 5.44
C GLY A 68 -2.10 -2.93 6.46
N LEU A 69 -3.34 -2.44 6.42
CA LEU A 69 -3.92 -1.47 7.36
C LEU A 69 -5.41 -1.79 7.51
N ASP A 70 -5.95 -1.73 8.71
CA ASP A 70 -7.40 -1.81 8.89
C ASP A 70 -8.08 -0.55 8.36
N LEU A 71 -8.77 -0.73 7.22
CA LEU A 71 -9.60 0.27 6.56
C LEU A 71 -11.04 -0.24 6.41
N SER A 72 -11.46 -1.21 7.23
CA SER A 72 -12.79 -1.83 7.21
C SER A 72 -13.91 -0.79 7.40
N ARG A 73 -13.65 0.27 8.19
CA ARG A 73 -14.54 1.43 8.34
C ARG A 73 -14.94 2.07 7.01
N PHE A 74 -14.05 2.02 6.02
CA PHE A 74 -14.26 2.59 4.68
C PHE A 74 -14.61 1.51 3.65
N HIS A 75 -14.92 0.28 4.09
CA HIS A 75 -15.18 -0.88 3.23
C HIS A 75 -14.01 -1.23 2.30
N ILE A 76 -12.77 -0.97 2.75
CA ILE A 76 -11.56 -1.28 1.99
C ILE A 76 -10.89 -2.51 2.63
N ARG A 77 -10.86 -3.62 1.88
CA ARG A 77 -10.19 -4.86 2.32
C ARG A 77 -8.67 -4.80 2.12
N TYR A 78 -8.22 -4.36 0.94
CA TYR A 78 -6.81 -4.27 0.59
C TYR A 78 -6.36 -2.82 0.65
N SER A 79 -5.35 -2.53 1.46
CA SER A 79 -4.81 -1.17 1.60
C SER A 79 -3.55 -0.95 0.77
N HIS A 80 -2.85 -2.03 0.41
CA HIS A 80 -1.51 -1.96 -0.16
C HIS A 80 -1.29 -3.02 -1.23
N ALA A 81 -0.60 -2.66 -2.30
CA ALA A 81 -0.25 -3.57 -3.39
C ALA A 81 1.23 -3.52 -3.75
N ALA A 82 1.66 -4.48 -4.57
CA ALA A 82 2.98 -4.56 -5.17
C ALA A 82 2.91 -5.24 -6.54
N LEU A 83 3.94 -5.04 -7.36
CA LEU A 83 4.20 -5.88 -8.53
C LEU A 83 5.21 -6.95 -8.14
N ALA A 84 4.71 -8.17 -7.94
CA ALA A 84 5.54 -9.34 -7.75
C ALA A 84 6.15 -9.74 -9.10
N TRP A 85 7.46 -9.88 -9.16
CA TRP A 85 8.19 -10.33 -10.35
C TRP A 85 9.13 -11.47 -9.97
N ARG A 86 9.27 -12.41 -10.91
CA ARG A 86 10.18 -13.55 -10.76
C ARG A 86 11.48 -13.29 -11.51
N SER A 87 12.61 -13.43 -10.83
CA SER A 87 13.94 -13.35 -11.44
C SER A 87 14.25 -14.60 -12.27
N GLU A 88 15.30 -14.52 -13.10
CA GLU A 88 15.80 -15.67 -13.87
C GLU A 88 16.27 -16.82 -12.96
N GLN A 89 16.75 -16.51 -11.75
CA GLN A 89 17.13 -17.49 -10.72
C GLN A 89 15.91 -18.08 -10.00
N GLY A 90 14.69 -17.70 -10.41
CA GLY A 90 13.45 -18.22 -9.88
C GLY A 90 13.01 -17.61 -8.55
N VAL A 91 13.65 -16.53 -8.09
CA VAL A 91 13.33 -15.83 -6.84
C VAL A 91 12.25 -14.79 -7.11
N TRP A 92 11.26 -14.72 -6.20
CA TRP A 92 10.20 -13.72 -6.26
C TRP A 92 10.53 -12.51 -5.41
N ALA A 93 10.34 -11.32 -5.98
CA ALA A 93 10.40 -10.04 -5.29
C ALA A 93 9.13 -9.23 -5.56
N ALA A 94 8.59 -8.60 -4.53
CA ALA A 94 7.45 -7.69 -4.59
C ALA A 94 7.96 -6.26 -4.61
N ARG A 95 7.92 -5.62 -5.79
CA ARG A 95 8.31 -4.23 -5.98
C ARG A 95 7.16 -3.29 -5.61
N GLN A 96 7.42 -2.36 -4.70
CA GLN A 96 6.40 -1.49 -4.12
C GLN A 96 7.00 -0.16 -3.66
N LEU A 97 6.17 0.88 -3.64
CA LEU A 97 6.46 2.08 -2.88
C LEU A 97 6.08 1.85 -1.42
N TYR A 98 7.00 2.13 -0.50
CA TYR A 98 6.72 2.14 0.94
C TYR A 98 7.24 3.44 1.57
N TYR A 99 6.55 3.93 2.59
CA TYR A 99 7.03 5.08 3.35
C TYR A 99 8.03 4.61 4.41
N SER A 100 9.30 4.99 4.24
CA SER A 100 10.33 4.71 5.25
C SER A 100 10.15 5.67 6.43
N CYS A 101 9.70 5.13 7.56
CA CYS A 101 9.51 5.90 8.79
C CYS A 101 10.83 6.45 9.35
N ASP A 102 11.91 5.65 9.29
CA ASP A 102 13.23 6.03 9.76
C ASP A 102 13.82 7.17 8.92
N GLU A 103 13.67 7.09 7.60
CA GLU A 103 14.18 8.11 6.67
C GLU A 103 13.20 9.26 6.44
N ARG A 104 11.94 9.12 6.90
CA ARG A 104 10.83 10.06 6.71
C ARG A 104 10.60 10.44 5.23
N ARG A 105 10.67 9.45 4.34
CA ARG A 105 10.45 9.63 2.90
C ARG A 105 9.95 8.35 2.22
N PRO A 106 9.23 8.47 1.08
CA PRO A 106 8.88 7.31 0.29
C PRO A 106 10.13 6.71 -0.38
N ARG A 107 10.13 5.38 -0.52
CA ARG A 107 11.19 4.58 -1.16
C ARG A 107 10.57 3.44 -1.97
N ILE A 108 11.30 2.99 -2.98
CA ILE A 108 10.96 1.77 -3.70
C ILE A 108 11.72 0.61 -3.06
N TYR A 109 11.00 -0.46 -2.73
CA TYR A 109 11.55 -1.68 -2.16
C TYR A 109 11.24 -2.87 -3.05
N ASP A 110 12.23 -3.76 -3.18
CA ASP A 110 12.04 -5.13 -3.65
C ASP A 110 12.04 -6.05 -2.44
N GLN A 111 10.86 -6.42 -1.96
CA GLN A 111 10.70 -7.25 -0.76
C GLN A 111 10.48 -8.72 -1.13
N GLY A 112 11.06 -9.66 -0.38
CA GLY A 112 10.71 -11.07 -0.52
C GLY A 112 9.24 -11.33 -0.17
N LEU A 113 8.63 -12.34 -0.79
CA LEU A 113 7.19 -12.65 -0.60
C LEU A 113 6.78 -12.89 0.85
N ALA A 114 7.66 -13.48 1.67
CA ALA A 114 7.37 -13.68 3.09
C ALA A 114 7.24 -12.34 3.83
N GLY A 115 8.16 -11.40 3.59
CA GLY A 115 8.06 -10.04 4.14
C GLY A 115 6.83 -9.30 3.62
N PHE A 116 6.42 -9.55 2.37
CA PHE A 116 5.18 -8.99 1.84
C PHE A 116 3.94 -9.57 2.54
N ALA A 117 3.87 -10.89 2.72
CA ALA A 117 2.74 -11.53 3.40
C ALA A 117 2.65 -11.15 4.89
N MET A 118 3.78 -10.95 5.55
CA MET A 118 3.87 -10.58 6.98
C MET A 118 3.48 -9.13 7.27
N GLY A 119 3.49 -8.22 6.28
CA GLY A 119 3.06 -6.84 6.48
C GLY A 119 1.53 -6.68 6.49
N THR A 120 0.86 -7.50 7.31
CA THR A 120 -0.58 -7.48 7.58
C THR A 120 -0.89 -6.60 8.79
N ASP A 121 -2.10 -6.06 8.87
CA ASP A 121 -2.58 -5.30 10.03
C ASP A 121 -2.91 -6.21 11.23
N ASP A 122 -3.52 -7.37 10.96
CA ASP A 122 -3.86 -8.39 11.96
C ASP A 122 -3.12 -9.69 11.65
N PRO A 123 -2.24 -10.19 12.55
CA PRO A 123 -1.57 -11.47 12.36
C PRO A 123 -2.52 -12.67 12.50
N ALA A 124 -3.69 -12.51 13.11
CA ALA A 124 -4.70 -13.55 13.30
C ALA A 124 -5.60 -13.73 12.06
N LEU A 125 -5.89 -12.67 11.33
CA LEU A 125 -6.73 -12.68 10.14
C LEU A 125 -6.11 -11.85 9.02
N GLY A 126 -5.72 -12.50 7.93
CA GLY A 126 -5.08 -11.83 6.80
C GLY A 126 -5.75 -12.16 5.47
N TYR A 127 -5.75 -11.19 4.56
CA TYR A 127 -6.18 -11.37 3.17
C TYR A 127 -5.10 -10.90 2.21
N LEU A 128 -4.93 -11.68 1.14
CA LEU A 128 -4.11 -11.39 -0.02
C LEU A 128 -4.95 -11.58 -1.28
N SER A 129 -4.67 -10.77 -2.29
CA SER A 129 -5.12 -11.02 -3.65
C SER A 129 -3.92 -11.15 -4.59
N ILE A 130 -4.11 -11.92 -5.64
CA ILE A 130 -3.13 -12.22 -6.68
C ILE A 130 -3.87 -12.06 -8.00
N VAL A 131 -3.42 -11.14 -8.85
CA VAL A 131 -3.90 -10.99 -10.23
C VAL A 131 -2.78 -11.30 -11.20
N LYS A 132 -2.81 -12.53 -11.73
CA LYS A 132 -1.84 -13.02 -12.72
C LYS A 132 -2.08 -12.30 -14.04
N LEU A 133 -1.04 -11.62 -14.52
CA LEU A 133 -1.09 -10.90 -15.77
C LEU A 133 -0.88 -11.88 -16.95
N PRO A 134 -1.64 -11.75 -18.06
CA PRO A 134 -1.41 -12.59 -19.22
C PRO A 134 -0.10 -12.21 -19.93
N PRO A 135 0.47 -13.09 -20.78
CA PRO A 135 1.80 -12.90 -21.37
C PRO A 135 2.01 -11.56 -22.06
N GLN A 136 1.01 -11.04 -22.77
CA GLN A 136 1.09 -9.74 -23.44
C GLN A 136 1.25 -8.56 -22.47
N ALA A 137 0.59 -8.62 -21.31
CA ALA A 137 0.68 -7.59 -20.29
C ALA A 137 2.04 -7.63 -19.57
N VAL A 138 2.55 -8.85 -19.34
CA VAL A 138 3.89 -9.07 -18.78
C VAL A 138 4.97 -8.56 -19.72
N LEU A 139 4.89 -8.89 -21.02
CA LEU A 139 5.87 -8.49 -22.03
C LEU A 139 6.02 -6.96 -22.11
N ALA A 140 4.90 -6.23 -22.06
CA ALA A 140 4.91 -4.77 -22.10
C ALA A 140 5.38 -4.15 -20.76
N LEU A 141 5.04 -4.75 -19.62
CA LEU A 141 5.33 -4.18 -18.30
C LEU A 141 6.75 -4.46 -17.83
N ARG A 142 7.23 -5.69 -18.01
CA ARG A 142 8.43 -6.20 -17.35
C ARG A 142 9.69 -5.37 -17.63
N PRO A 143 10.00 -4.94 -18.88
CA PRO A 143 11.19 -4.12 -19.13
C PRO A 143 11.16 -2.82 -18.33
N ALA A 144 10.00 -2.15 -18.29
CA ALA A 144 9.82 -0.92 -17.54
C ALA A 144 9.88 -1.16 -16.02
N LEU A 145 9.30 -2.26 -15.54
CA LEU A 145 9.30 -2.62 -14.13
C LEU A 145 10.72 -2.92 -13.61
N LEU A 146 11.57 -3.55 -14.40
CA LEU A 146 12.94 -3.94 -13.99
C LEU A 146 13.98 -2.83 -14.17
N ASP A 147 13.65 -1.77 -14.91
CA ASP A 147 14.47 -0.57 -15.01
C ASP A 147 14.39 0.24 -13.70
N SER A 148 15.46 0.19 -12.91
CA SER A 148 15.56 0.93 -11.65
C SER A 148 15.55 2.45 -11.84
N SER A 149 16.07 2.98 -12.94
CA SER A 149 16.01 4.43 -13.24
C SER A 149 14.55 4.84 -13.40
N ARG A 150 13.82 4.11 -14.23
CA ARG A 150 12.40 4.36 -14.47
C ARG A 150 11.55 4.25 -13.21
N ALA A 151 11.76 3.20 -12.42
CA ALA A 151 11.06 3.03 -11.14
C ALA A 151 11.29 4.21 -10.19
N LEU A 152 12.50 4.79 -10.18
CA LEU A 152 12.86 5.95 -9.36
C LEU A 152 12.36 7.27 -9.96
N HIS A 153 12.32 7.45 -11.28
CA HIS A 153 11.70 8.62 -11.90
C HIS A 153 10.19 8.68 -11.64
N LEU A 154 9.55 7.52 -11.44
CA LEU A 154 8.16 7.44 -11.00
C LEU A 154 7.96 7.72 -9.50
N LEU A 155 9.02 7.73 -8.69
CA LEU A 155 8.91 7.98 -7.25
C LEU A 155 8.70 9.48 -6.98
N GLY A 156 7.54 9.83 -6.45
CA GLY A 156 7.23 11.17 -5.96
C GLY A 156 7.97 11.49 -4.66
N ALA A 157 8.32 12.77 -4.47
CA ALA A 157 9.06 13.22 -3.29
C ALA A 157 8.21 13.27 -2.01
N GLN A 158 6.91 13.51 -2.13
CA GLN A 158 6.00 13.69 -1.00
C GLN A 158 4.98 12.57 -0.95
N TYR A 159 5.01 11.78 0.12
CA TYR A 159 4.07 10.69 0.32
C TYR A 159 2.76 11.20 0.95
N SER A 160 1.64 10.69 0.48
CA SER A 160 0.37 10.79 1.20
C SER A 160 -0.46 9.53 1.01
N ALA A 161 -0.94 8.95 2.11
CA ALA A 161 -1.73 7.72 2.07
C ALA A 161 -3.09 7.94 1.38
N ASN A 162 -3.62 9.15 1.37
CA ASN A 162 -4.85 9.51 0.67
C ASN A 162 -4.59 10.47 -0.50
N ALA A 163 -3.41 10.46 -1.13
CA ALA A 163 -3.13 11.33 -2.29
C ALA A 163 -4.24 11.26 -3.34
N TYR A 164 -4.58 12.41 -3.95
CA TYR A 164 -5.54 12.45 -5.04
C TYR A 164 -5.00 11.61 -6.22
N ALA A 165 -5.82 10.69 -6.72
CA ALA A 165 -5.38 9.64 -7.65
C ALA A 165 -4.72 10.16 -8.95
N TYR A 166 -5.07 11.38 -9.38
CA TYR A 166 -4.47 12.03 -10.54
C TYR A 166 -3.62 13.27 -10.21
N GLY A 167 -3.27 13.45 -8.94
CA GLY A 167 -2.43 14.53 -8.47
C GLY A 167 -0.94 14.20 -8.63
N LEU A 168 -0.12 15.21 -8.91
CA LEU A 168 1.35 15.07 -8.94
C LEU A 168 2.01 15.55 -7.65
N ARG A 169 1.28 16.29 -6.81
CA ARG A 169 1.80 16.93 -5.60
C ARG A 169 2.22 15.92 -4.53
N TYR A 170 1.34 14.97 -4.26
CA TYR A 170 1.59 13.84 -3.37
C TYR A 170 1.55 12.54 -4.16
N GLN A 171 2.01 11.46 -3.54
CA GLN A 171 1.91 10.12 -4.11
C GLN A 171 1.49 9.11 -3.04
N ASN A 172 0.47 8.32 -3.36
CA ASN A 172 0.08 7.12 -2.63
C ASN A 172 0.85 5.88 -3.18
N CYS A 173 1.02 4.84 -2.36
CA CYS A 173 1.73 3.61 -2.77
C CYS A 173 1.13 2.90 -4.00
N ASN A 174 -0.20 2.83 -4.08
CA ASN A 174 -0.92 2.22 -5.20
C ASN A 174 -0.94 3.15 -6.43
N GLN A 175 -0.82 4.46 -6.23
CA GLN A 175 -0.65 5.41 -7.33
C GLN A 175 0.71 5.23 -8.03
N TRP A 176 1.78 4.98 -7.27
CA TRP A 176 3.08 4.62 -7.89
C TRP A 176 2.95 3.36 -8.76
N LEU A 177 2.21 2.35 -8.30
CA LEU A 177 1.97 1.14 -9.09
C LEU A 177 1.21 1.42 -10.38
N VAL A 178 0.12 2.19 -10.33
CA VAL A 178 -0.64 2.47 -11.55
C VAL A 178 0.15 3.34 -12.53
N GLU A 179 1.01 4.23 -12.04
CA GLU A 179 1.96 4.97 -12.88
C GLU A 179 3.03 4.04 -13.49
N MET A 180 3.47 3.00 -12.77
CA MET A 180 4.36 1.96 -13.30
C MET A 180 3.68 1.12 -14.39
N LEU A 181 2.41 0.76 -14.19
CA LEU A 181 1.60 0.09 -15.21
C LEU A 181 1.45 0.97 -16.46
N ALA A 182 1.17 2.26 -16.28
CA ALA A 182 1.07 3.23 -17.37
C ALA A 182 2.39 3.37 -18.14
N ALA A 183 3.53 3.45 -17.43
CA ALA A 183 4.83 3.58 -18.06
C ALA A 183 5.23 2.36 -18.91
N GLY A 184 4.86 1.14 -18.48
CA GLY A 184 5.09 -0.08 -19.25
C GLY A 184 4.08 -0.27 -20.39
N TRP A 185 2.78 -0.24 -20.09
CA TRP A 185 1.73 -0.51 -21.06
C TRP A 185 1.48 0.62 -22.06
N GLY A 186 1.88 1.85 -21.71
CA GLY A 186 1.87 3.00 -22.59
C GLY A 186 3.17 3.19 -23.38
N ASP A 187 4.17 2.32 -23.19
CA ASP A 187 5.50 2.44 -23.78
C ASP A 187 6.09 3.87 -23.64
N LEU A 188 5.95 4.44 -22.43
CA LEU A 188 6.36 5.81 -22.20
C LEU A 188 7.89 5.89 -22.17
N ALA A 189 8.48 6.89 -22.81
CA ALA A 189 9.91 7.15 -22.68
C ALA A 189 10.27 7.47 -21.22
N ASP A 190 11.45 7.08 -20.74
CA ASP A 190 11.91 7.44 -19.39
C ASP A 190 12.32 8.93 -19.33
N GLY A 191 12.23 9.55 -18.15
CA GLY A 191 12.61 10.95 -17.94
C GLY A 191 11.99 11.57 -16.67
N ALA A 192 12.45 12.77 -16.32
CA ALA A 192 12.04 13.44 -15.08
C ALA A 192 10.53 13.77 -14.97
N ASP A 193 9.85 13.92 -16.11
CA ASP A 193 8.42 14.18 -16.24
C ASP A 193 7.59 12.89 -16.48
N LEU A 194 8.19 11.71 -16.30
CA LEU A 194 7.52 10.42 -16.53
C LEU A 194 6.24 10.28 -15.71
N ARG A 195 6.19 10.77 -14.47
CA ARG A 195 4.96 10.76 -13.66
C ARG A 195 3.82 11.55 -14.31
N GLU A 196 4.11 12.74 -14.83
CA GLU A 196 3.12 13.57 -15.51
C GLU A 196 2.57 12.87 -16.76
N ARG A 197 3.45 12.28 -17.57
CA ARG A 197 3.03 11.49 -18.74
C ARG A 197 2.23 10.25 -18.37
N ALA A 198 2.61 9.54 -17.31
CA ALA A 198 1.88 8.40 -16.80
C ALA A 198 0.45 8.81 -16.39
N GLN A 199 0.31 9.93 -15.67
CA GLN A 199 -0.99 10.48 -15.31
C GLN A 199 -1.82 10.90 -16.53
N ALA A 200 -1.20 11.54 -17.52
CA ALA A 200 -1.89 11.88 -18.77
C ALA A 200 -2.38 10.63 -19.51
N TRP A 201 -1.56 9.58 -19.56
CA TRP A 201 -1.95 8.30 -20.16
C TRP A 201 -3.12 7.65 -19.42
N LEU A 202 -3.08 7.63 -18.08
CA LEU A 202 -4.14 7.04 -17.24
C LEU A 202 -5.50 7.70 -17.46
N ARG A 203 -5.54 9.02 -17.68
CA ARG A 203 -6.78 9.75 -18.00
C ARG A 203 -7.42 9.32 -19.32
N THR A 204 -6.61 8.83 -20.27
CA THR A 204 -7.08 8.35 -21.57
C THR A 204 -7.30 6.83 -21.60
N ALA A 205 -6.79 6.11 -20.60
CA ALA A 205 -6.83 4.65 -20.54
C ALA A 205 -8.00 4.12 -19.70
N ASP A 206 -9.00 4.95 -19.40
CA ASP A 206 -10.16 4.58 -18.57
C ASP A 206 -9.81 4.07 -17.16
N TYR A 207 -8.64 4.46 -16.61
CA TYR A 207 -8.35 4.24 -15.20
C TYR A 207 -9.29 5.12 -14.38
N ALA A 208 -10.20 4.52 -13.59
CA ALA A 208 -11.29 5.24 -12.92
C ALA A 208 -11.38 4.85 -11.42
N PRO A 209 -10.60 5.49 -10.53
CA PRO A 209 -10.66 5.23 -9.09
C PRO A 209 -12.02 5.62 -8.52
N GLN A 210 -12.69 4.65 -7.91
CA GLN A 210 -13.94 4.91 -7.19
C GLN A 210 -13.66 5.77 -5.95
N PRO A 211 -14.48 6.81 -5.68
CA PRO A 211 -14.28 7.64 -4.51
C PRO A 211 -14.48 6.86 -3.21
N VAL A 212 -13.58 7.04 -2.26
CA VAL A 212 -13.72 6.55 -0.89
C VAL A 212 -14.67 7.46 -0.13
N GLU A 213 -15.78 6.90 0.36
CA GLU A 213 -16.72 7.63 1.19
C GLU A 213 -16.17 7.81 2.61
N VAL A 214 -15.75 9.03 2.93
CA VAL A 214 -15.32 9.37 4.30
C VAL A 214 -16.54 9.57 5.20
N GLY A 215 -17.63 10.12 4.66
CA GLY A 215 -18.94 10.24 5.32
C GLY A 215 -18.96 11.12 6.59
N SER A 216 -17.84 11.76 6.95
CA SER A 216 -17.71 12.50 8.20
C SER A 216 -16.87 13.77 8.02
N ARG A 217 -17.50 14.92 8.26
CA ARG A 217 -16.80 16.23 8.31
C ARG A 217 -15.75 16.26 9.42
N PHE A 218 -16.01 15.55 10.53
CA PHE A 218 -15.05 15.46 11.63
C PHE A 218 -13.78 14.72 11.21
N LEU A 219 -13.90 13.61 10.48
CA LEU A 219 -12.71 12.92 9.94
C LEU A 219 -11.93 13.78 8.95
N MET A 220 -12.62 14.53 8.09
CA MET A 220 -11.99 15.48 7.16
C MET A 220 -11.24 16.60 7.90
N LEU A 221 -11.76 17.05 9.05
CA LEU A 221 -11.03 18.00 9.90
C LEU A 221 -9.83 17.31 10.56
N ALA A 222 -10.03 16.11 11.11
CA ALA A 222 -9.01 15.35 11.82
C ALA A 222 -7.80 15.02 10.93
N SER A 223 -8.00 14.80 9.63
CA SER A 223 -6.90 14.48 8.70
C SER A 223 -5.81 15.56 8.65
N HIS A 224 -6.12 16.82 8.97
CA HIS A 224 -5.12 17.89 9.06
C HIS A 224 -4.09 17.68 10.19
N PHE A 225 -4.42 16.83 11.15
CA PHE A 225 -3.56 16.52 12.30
C PHE A 225 -2.97 15.10 12.22
N VAL A 226 -3.34 14.32 11.21
CA VAL A 226 -2.83 12.97 11.00
C VAL A 226 -1.68 13.02 9.99
N PRO A 227 -0.46 12.60 10.36
CA PRO A 227 0.66 12.57 9.45
C PRO A 227 0.35 11.77 8.17
N LEU A 228 0.92 12.22 7.04
CA LEU A 228 0.79 11.58 5.73
C LEU A 228 -0.65 11.60 5.15
N LEU A 229 -1.59 12.28 5.78
CA LEU A 229 -2.88 12.61 5.19
C LEU A 229 -2.90 14.06 4.74
N HIS A 230 -3.32 14.28 3.50
CA HIS A 230 -3.45 15.60 2.90
C HIS A 230 -4.78 15.72 2.19
N LEU A 231 -5.40 16.89 2.27
CA LEU A 231 -6.63 17.20 1.56
C LEU A 231 -6.41 18.24 0.46
N ASP A 232 -5.30 18.96 0.48
CA ASP A 232 -5.07 20.15 -0.33
C ASP A 232 -4.70 19.87 -1.79
N ASP A 233 -4.56 18.60 -2.19
CA ASP A 233 -4.48 18.14 -3.58
C ASP A 233 -5.80 17.55 -4.12
N HIS A 234 -6.82 17.36 -3.26
CA HIS A 234 -8.15 16.89 -3.69
C HIS A 234 -8.99 18.04 -4.28
N PRO A 235 -9.79 17.78 -5.32
CA PRO A 235 -10.77 18.73 -5.83
C PRO A 235 -11.72 19.25 -4.75
N ASP A 236 -12.12 20.53 -4.84
CA ASP A 236 -13.06 21.13 -3.88
C ASP A 236 -14.39 20.38 -3.80
N ALA A 237 -14.90 19.93 -4.95
CA ALA A 237 -16.15 19.17 -5.04
C ALA A 237 -16.07 17.85 -4.26
N ASP A 238 -14.95 17.13 -4.39
CA ASP A 238 -14.67 15.85 -3.72
C ASP A 238 -14.62 16.05 -2.20
N ARG A 239 -13.89 17.08 -1.73
CA ARG A 239 -13.83 17.44 -0.31
C ARG A 239 -15.19 17.83 0.25
N ALA A 240 -15.95 18.64 -0.48
CA ALA A 240 -17.28 19.08 -0.06
C ALA A 240 -18.26 17.90 0.01
N ALA A 241 -18.14 16.94 -0.90
CA ALA A 241 -18.91 15.71 -0.93
C ALA A 241 -18.44 14.65 0.08
N LEU A 242 -17.33 14.88 0.79
CA LEU A 242 -16.71 13.93 1.71
C LEU A 242 -16.34 12.60 1.03
N ARG A 243 -15.93 12.69 -0.25
CA ARG A 243 -15.61 11.57 -1.12
C ARG A 243 -14.24 11.82 -1.74
N LEU A 244 -13.26 11.00 -1.40
CA LEU A 244 -11.88 11.21 -1.85
C LEU A 244 -11.52 10.21 -2.94
N GLN A 245 -11.06 10.69 -4.09
CA GLN A 245 -10.58 9.83 -5.16
C GLN A 245 -9.12 9.42 -4.90
N ILE A 246 -8.92 8.16 -4.53
CA ILE A 246 -7.63 7.61 -4.12
C ILE A 246 -7.38 6.33 -4.92
N SER A 247 -6.14 6.08 -5.33
CA SER A 247 -5.76 4.79 -5.91
C SER A 247 -5.77 3.70 -4.84
N LEU A 248 -6.63 2.70 -5.01
CA LEU A 248 -6.70 1.52 -4.15
C LEU A 248 -6.32 0.26 -4.93
N PRO A 249 -5.91 -0.83 -4.24
CA PRO A 249 -5.65 -2.10 -4.90
C PRO A 249 -6.85 -2.62 -5.70
N SER A 250 -8.08 -2.44 -5.19
CA SER A 250 -9.31 -2.80 -5.93
C SER A 250 -9.39 -2.09 -7.29
N THR A 251 -9.07 -0.80 -7.35
CA THR A 251 -9.01 -0.05 -8.61
C THR A 251 -7.93 -0.59 -9.55
N LEU A 252 -6.77 -0.99 -9.02
CA LEU A 252 -5.71 -1.61 -9.83
C LEU A 252 -6.19 -2.93 -10.44
N GLU A 253 -6.85 -3.77 -9.64
CA GLU A 253 -7.40 -5.05 -10.08
C GLU A 253 -8.49 -4.87 -11.14
N GLU A 254 -9.42 -3.93 -10.94
CA GLU A 254 -10.44 -3.57 -11.93
C GLU A 254 -9.82 -3.07 -13.23
N PHE A 255 -8.79 -2.22 -13.14
CA PHE A 255 -8.08 -1.70 -14.31
C PHE A 255 -7.37 -2.81 -15.10
N VAL A 256 -6.67 -3.71 -14.39
CA VAL A 256 -6.04 -4.90 -14.99
C VAL A 256 -7.10 -5.77 -15.67
N ARG A 257 -8.21 -6.05 -14.99
CA ARG A 257 -9.30 -6.90 -15.50
C ARG A 257 -9.93 -6.32 -16.77
N ALA A 258 -10.22 -5.02 -16.76
CA ALA A 258 -10.83 -4.34 -17.89
C ALA A 258 -9.92 -4.34 -19.12
N ARG A 259 -8.62 -4.10 -18.92
CA ARG A 259 -7.63 -4.06 -20.01
C ARG A 259 -7.22 -5.45 -20.50
N PHE A 260 -7.18 -6.43 -19.60
CA PHE A 260 -6.74 -7.78 -19.87
C PHE A 260 -7.72 -8.80 -19.26
N PRO A 261 -8.85 -9.07 -19.93
CA PRO A 261 -9.89 -9.98 -19.41
C PRO A 261 -9.44 -11.42 -19.16
N GLN A 262 -8.32 -11.85 -19.78
CA GLN A 262 -7.70 -13.15 -19.56
C GLN A 262 -6.89 -13.22 -18.24
N SER A 263 -6.84 -12.15 -17.46
CA SER A 263 -6.14 -12.15 -16.18
C SER A 263 -6.87 -13.06 -15.18
N GLU A 264 -6.10 -13.83 -14.43
CA GLU A 264 -6.63 -14.74 -13.41
C GLU A 264 -6.49 -14.10 -12.04
N ARG A 265 -7.58 -14.12 -11.26
CA ARG A 265 -7.56 -13.65 -9.89
C ARG A 265 -7.66 -14.82 -8.92
N VAL A 266 -6.83 -14.78 -7.88
CA VAL A 266 -6.87 -15.67 -6.74
C VAL A 266 -6.88 -14.82 -5.49
N GLU A 267 -7.77 -15.13 -4.57
CA GLU A 267 -7.80 -14.55 -3.23
C GLU A 267 -7.36 -15.62 -2.24
N VAL A 268 -6.45 -15.25 -1.34
CA VAL A 268 -5.93 -16.13 -0.31
C VAL A 268 -6.16 -15.45 1.03
N CYS A 269 -6.76 -16.12 1.99
CA CYS A 269 -6.87 -15.61 3.35
C CYS A 269 -6.46 -16.67 4.36
N HIS A 270 -6.20 -16.24 5.59
CA HIS A 270 -5.96 -17.16 6.71
C HIS A 270 -6.67 -16.70 7.97
N ASP A 271 -6.98 -17.67 8.84
CA ASP A 271 -7.37 -17.45 10.24
C ASP A 271 -6.46 -18.26 11.18
N ASP A 272 -6.91 -18.58 12.40
CA ASP A 272 -6.18 -19.41 13.36
C ASP A 272 -6.10 -20.89 13.00
N LYS A 273 -6.95 -21.38 12.10
CA LYS A 273 -7.17 -22.80 11.84
C LYS A 273 -6.82 -23.21 10.43
N GLN A 274 -6.90 -22.30 9.47
CA GLN A 274 -6.83 -22.64 8.06
C GLN A 274 -6.34 -21.49 7.17
N ILE A 275 -5.93 -21.86 5.96
CA ILE A 275 -5.75 -20.97 4.82
C ILE A 275 -6.79 -21.35 3.78
N VAL A 276 -7.52 -20.36 3.25
CA VAL A 276 -8.49 -20.55 2.17
C VAL A 276 -7.93 -19.94 0.90
N ILE A 277 -8.00 -20.69 -0.20
CA ILE A 277 -7.64 -20.26 -1.55
C ILE A 277 -8.90 -20.27 -2.41
N HIS A 278 -9.32 -19.08 -2.82
CA HIS A 278 -10.47 -18.84 -3.67
C HIS A 278 -10.05 -18.40 -5.06
N ARG A 279 -10.61 -19.03 -6.10
CA ARG A 279 -10.31 -18.69 -7.50
C ARG A 279 -11.45 -17.89 -8.10
N GLY A 280 -11.11 -16.76 -8.70
CA GLY A 280 -12.06 -15.90 -9.38
C GLY A 280 -12.08 -14.48 -8.85
N TRP A 281 -13.04 -13.72 -9.38
CA TRP A 281 -13.17 -12.29 -9.13
C TRP A 281 -14.12 -11.94 -7.99
N THR A 282 -14.74 -12.93 -7.39
CA THR A 282 -15.52 -12.77 -6.16
C THR A 282 -14.57 -12.77 -4.95
N PRO A 283 -14.86 -11.98 -3.92
CA PRO A 283 -14.09 -12.02 -2.68
C PRO A 283 -14.48 -13.24 -1.84
N VAL A 284 -13.55 -13.72 -1.00
CA VAL A 284 -13.84 -14.67 0.07
C VAL A 284 -14.74 -13.98 1.10
N ALA A 285 -15.62 -14.73 1.75
CA ALA A 285 -16.44 -14.21 2.83
C ALA A 285 -15.58 -13.64 3.98
N ASP A 286 -16.10 -12.63 4.66
CA ASP A 286 -15.45 -12.06 5.84
C ASP A 286 -15.21 -13.15 6.90
N GLY A 287 -14.06 -13.07 7.59
CA GLY A 287 -13.61 -14.07 8.55
C GLY A 287 -12.91 -15.27 7.91
N CYS A 288 -12.50 -15.17 6.64
CA CYS A 288 -11.84 -16.25 5.91
C CYS A 288 -12.63 -17.57 5.87
N VAL A 289 -13.94 -17.45 5.61
CA VAL A 289 -14.84 -18.61 5.54
C VAL A 289 -14.84 -19.17 4.11
N PRO A 290 -14.54 -20.47 3.91
CA PRO A 290 -14.49 -21.07 2.59
C PRO A 290 -15.89 -21.23 1.97
N ALA A 291 -15.96 -21.05 0.66
CA ALA A 291 -17.13 -21.33 -0.17
C ALA A 291 -16.94 -22.63 -0.98
N ASP A 292 -18.00 -23.06 -1.67
CA ASP A 292 -17.95 -24.22 -2.57
C ASP A 292 -16.90 -24.00 -3.67
N GLY A 293 -15.97 -24.96 -3.80
CA GLY A 293 -14.89 -24.92 -4.79
C GLY A 293 -13.58 -24.31 -4.28
N ASP A 294 -13.56 -23.78 -3.06
CA ASP A 294 -12.33 -23.27 -2.45
C ASP A 294 -11.41 -24.40 -2.01
N ARG A 295 -10.10 -24.19 -2.14
CA ARG A 295 -9.09 -25.08 -1.55
C ARG A 295 -8.81 -24.61 -0.13
N VAL A 296 -8.85 -25.53 0.83
CA VAL A 296 -8.55 -25.25 2.23
C VAL A 296 -7.29 -26.01 2.65
N VAL A 297 -6.37 -25.32 3.30
CA VAL A 297 -5.16 -25.89 3.91
C VAL A 297 -5.30 -25.76 5.42
N SER A 298 -5.26 -26.88 6.13
CA SER A 298 -5.30 -26.89 7.61
C SER A 298 -4.00 -26.28 8.18
N LEU A 299 -4.15 -25.41 9.16
CA LEU A 299 -3.08 -24.94 10.05
C LEU A 299 -3.13 -25.62 11.42
N SER A 300 -4.21 -26.34 11.72
CA SER A 300 -4.27 -27.24 12.86
C SER A 300 -3.50 -28.52 12.52
N ASP A 301 -2.50 -28.85 13.33
CA ASP A 301 -1.77 -30.12 13.26
C ASP A 301 -2.67 -31.31 13.67
#